data_AF-A0A9P8NRM2-F1
#
_entry.id   AF-A0A9P8NRM2-F1
#
_cell.length_a   1.000
_cell.length_b   1.000
_cell.length_c   1.000
_cell.angle_alpha   90.00
_cell.angle_beta   90.00
_cell.angle_gamma   90.00
#
_symmetry.space_group_name_H-M   'P 1'
#
loop_
_entity.id
_entity.type
_entity.pdbx_description
1 polymer ?
#
loop_
_entity_poly.entity_id
_entity_poly.type
_entity_poly.pdbx_seq_one_letter_code
_entity_poly.pdbx_strand_id
1 'polypeptide(L)'
;MNEGQNLSIQHFDLVLITLDPFAPPHPLLVAEVWEFTDLGICTDTLQVLSSLPAIQSKRELSFCFSWTGHGVLEDAVTSGLTVAVEHLDAKVPFAFEHHPDISDVTELPQLHLSLADHLIRTLLSLFRVYVLVIEISLILLGALRGSLKNRMCLPRSERPFVLVELG
;
A
#
# COMPACT_ATOMS: atom_id res chain seq x y z
N MET A 1 -18.17 -1.63 -30.20
CA MET A 1 -17.73 -3.02 -29.94
C MET A 1 -17.73 -3.21 -28.43
N ASN A 2 -18.00 -4.40 -27.88
CA ASN A 2 -17.67 -4.67 -26.48
C ASN A 2 -16.14 -4.83 -26.41
N GLU A 3 -15.41 -3.71 -26.33
CA GLU A 3 -13.97 -3.61 -26.67
C GLU A 3 -13.09 -4.59 -25.87
N GLY A 4 -13.45 -4.89 -24.62
CA GLY A 4 -12.71 -5.84 -23.77
C GLY A 4 -13.01 -7.32 -24.01
N GLN A 5 -14.07 -7.64 -24.77
CA GLN A 5 -14.57 -9.02 -24.94
C GLN A 5 -14.56 -9.48 -26.41
N ASN A 6 -14.20 -8.60 -27.35
CA ASN A 6 -14.20 -8.87 -28.78
C ASN A 6 -15.54 -9.45 -29.30
N LEU A 7 -16.66 -8.98 -28.75
CA LEU A 7 -18.01 -9.39 -29.14
C LEU A 7 -18.64 -8.36 -30.08
N SER A 8 -19.28 -8.86 -31.14
CA SER A 8 -20.07 -8.02 -32.05
C SER A 8 -21.38 -7.61 -31.40
N ILE A 9 -21.61 -6.29 -31.32
CA ILE A 9 -22.84 -5.69 -30.77
C ILE A 9 -24.07 -6.15 -31.55
N GLN A 10 -23.94 -6.45 -32.84
CA GLN A 10 -25.06 -6.86 -33.69
C GLN A 10 -25.73 -8.17 -33.25
N HIS A 11 -25.00 -9.03 -32.53
CA HIS A 11 -25.51 -10.32 -32.09
C HIS A 11 -25.82 -10.38 -30.59
N PHE A 12 -25.19 -9.51 -29.78
CA PHE A 12 -25.19 -9.64 -28.31
C PHE A 12 -25.57 -8.36 -27.56
N ASP A 13 -25.94 -7.28 -28.26
CA ASP A 13 -26.16 -5.95 -27.67
C ASP A 13 -24.96 -5.52 -26.77
N LEU A 14 -25.18 -4.54 -25.88
CA LEU A 14 -24.16 -4.08 -24.94
C LEU A 14 -23.99 -5.08 -23.79
N VAL A 15 -22.79 -5.64 -23.64
CA VAL A 15 -22.45 -6.55 -22.54
C VAL A 15 -21.58 -5.80 -21.53
N LEU A 16 -22.01 -5.78 -20.28
CA LEU A 16 -21.32 -5.11 -19.19
C LEU A 16 -20.98 -6.10 -18.09
N ILE A 17 -19.74 -6.05 -17.60
CA ILE A 17 -19.31 -6.69 -16.36
C ILE A 17 -19.08 -5.58 -15.34
N THR A 18 -19.66 -5.71 -14.15
CA THR A 18 -19.47 -4.75 -13.06
C THR A 18 -18.95 -5.50 -11.84
N LEU A 19 -17.85 -5.00 -11.28
CA LEU A 19 -17.23 -5.50 -10.05
C LEU A 19 -17.62 -4.56 -8.91
N ASP A 20 -18.11 -5.11 -7.81
CA ASP A 20 -18.48 -4.42 -6.57
C ASP A 20 -19.26 -3.09 -6.79
N PRO A 21 -20.41 -3.13 -7.49
CA PRO A 21 -21.18 -1.92 -7.73
C PRO A 21 -21.73 -1.33 -6.43
N PHE A 22 -21.63 0.00 -6.26
CA PHE A 22 -22.16 0.70 -5.10
C PHE A 22 -23.69 0.51 -4.91
N ALA A 23 -24.43 0.38 -6.01
CA ALA A 23 -25.85 0.07 -6.01
C ALA A 23 -26.12 -1.13 -6.92
N PRO A 24 -27.00 -2.06 -6.53
CA PRO A 24 -27.27 -3.25 -7.32
C PRO A 24 -27.82 -2.87 -8.71
N PRO A 25 -27.34 -3.52 -9.78
CA PRO A 25 -27.90 -3.32 -11.12
C PRO A 25 -29.37 -3.73 -11.17
N HIS A 26 -30.11 -3.12 -12.09
CA HIS A 26 -31.54 -3.40 -12.24
C HIS A 26 -31.76 -4.89 -12.55
N PRO A 27 -32.63 -5.62 -11.81
CA PRO A 27 -32.70 -7.08 -11.87
C PRO A 27 -33.11 -7.63 -13.24
N LEU A 28 -33.84 -6.85 -14.06
CA LEU A 28 -34.20 -7.24 -15.43
C LEU A 28 -33.05 -7.16 -16.44
N LEU A 29 -31.94 -6.49 -16.10
CA LEU A 29 -30.76 -6.33 -16.96
C LEU A 29 -29.60 -7.24 -16.53
N VAL A 30 -29.73 -7.93 -15.40
CA VAL A 30 -28.71 -8.83 -14.87
C VAL A 30 -28.89 -10.20 -15.51
N ALA A 31 -27.88 -10.64 -16.24
CA ALA A 31 -27.84 -12.01 -16.76
C ALA A 31 -27.43 -13.00 -15.67
N GLU A 32 -26.37 -12.68 -14.93
CA GLU A 32 -25.81 -13.56 -13.89
C GLU A 32 -25.03 -12.75 -12.85
N VAL A 33 -24.94 -13.27 -11.63
CA VAL A 33 -24.17 -12.69 -10.53
C VAL A 33 -23.19 -13.75 -10.04
N TRP A 34 -21.92 -13.38 -9.98
CA TRP A 34 -20.85 -14.25 -9.52
C TRP A 34 -20.24 -13.65 -8.25
N GLU A 35 -20.15 -14.46 -7.21
CA GLU A 35 -19.49 -14.10 -5.96
C GLU A 35 -18.19 -14.89 -5.86
N PHE A 36 -17.07 -14.19 -5.70
CA PHE A 36 -15.77 -14.79 -5.44
C PHE A 36 -15.09 -14.06 -4.30
N THR A 37 -14.32 -14.80 -3.51
CA THR A 37 -13.49 -14.21 -2.45
C THR A 37 -12.12 -13.90 -3.03
N ASP A 38 -11.72 -12.63 -2.97
CA ASP A 38 -10.36 -12.25 -3.33
C ASP A 38 -9.40 -12.59 -2.18
N LEU A 39 -8.21 -13.04 -2.55
CA LEU A 39 -7.14 -13.39 -1.62
C LEU A 39 -6.35 -12.12 -1.31
N GLY A 40 -6.75 -11.43 -0.25
CA GLY A 40 -5.98 -10.29 0.26
C GLY A 40 -4.57 -10.71 0.67
N ILE A 41 -3.56 -10.21 -0.04
CA ILE A 41 -2.16 -10.41 0.33
C ILE A 41 -1.86 -9.50 1.53
N CYS A 42 -1.76 -10.10 2.72
CA CYS A 42 -1.31 -9.43 3.94
C CYS A 42 -0.05 -10.11 4.50
N THR A 43 0.57 -9.50 5.50
CA THR A 43 1.77 -10.04 6.15
C THR A 43 1.55 -11.44 6.71
N ASP A 44 0.38 -11.71 7.27
CA ASP A 44 0.04 -13.00 7.86
C ASP A 44 -0.13 -14.06 6.77
N THR A 45 -0.76 -13.70 5.65
CA THR A 45 -0.87 -14.56 4.45
C THR A 45 0.53 -14.91 3.93
N LEU A 46 1.42 -13.94 3.78
CA LEU A 46 2.79 -14.17 3.34
C LEU A 46 3.58 -15.07 4.31
N GLN A 47 3.39 -14.89 5.61
CA GLN A 47 4.04 -15.74 6.61
C GLN A 47 3.57 -17.20 6.49
N VAL A 48 2.26 -17.43 6.33
CA VAL A 48 1.73 -18.78 6.11
C VAL A 48 2.23 -19.35 4.78
N LEU A 49 2.29 -18.56 3.71
CA LEU A 49 2.81 -18.99 2.42
C LEU A 49 4.28 -19.40 2.48
N SER A 50 5.12 -18.71 3.26
CA SER A 50 6.51 -19.13 3.47
C SER A 50 6.65 -20.49 4.16
N SER A 51 5.61 -20.96 4.85
CA SER A 51 5.57 -22.29 5.45
C SER A 51 5.05 -23.39 4.50
N LEU A 52 4.52 -23.02 3.33
CA LEU A 52 3.97 -23.95 2.34
C LEU A 52 4.97 -25.05 1.91
N PRO A 53 6.25 -24.77 1.64
CA PRO A 53 7.22 -25.81 1.27
C PRO A 53 7.34 -26.92 2.33
N ALA A 54 7.08 -26.61 3.60
CA ALA A 54 7.14 -27.59 4.68
C ALA A 54 6.03 -28.66 4.60
N ILE A 55 4.96 -28.43 3.84
CA ILE A 55 3.85 -29.39 3.69
C ILE A 55 3.75 -29.98 2.28
N GLN A 56 4.53 -29.48 1.32
CA GLN A 56 4.53 -30.00 -0.06
C GLN A 56 5.03 -31.44 -0.14
N SER A 57 4.45 -32.21 -1.06
CA SER A 57 4.81 -33.61 -1.36
C SER A 57 4.78 -34.53 -0.12
N LYS A 58 4.02 -34.15 0.91
CA LYS A 58 3.80 -34.98 2.10
C LYS A 58 2.50 -35.74 1.96
N ARG A 59 2.55 -37.05 2.25
CA ARG A 59 1.37 -37.94 2.15
C ARG A 59 0.78 -37.95 0.74
N GLU A 60 1.63 -37.83 -0.28
CA GLU A 60 1.23 -37.77 -1.70
C GLU A 60 0.33 -36.57 -2.02
N LEU A 61 0.33 -35.54 -1.16
CA LEU A 61 -0.41 -34.30 -1.38
C LEU A 61 0.54 -33.21 -1.87
N SER A 62 0.10 -32.53 -2.91
CA SER A 62 0.78 -31.38 -3.50
C SER A 62 -0.22 -30.24 -3.66
N PHE A 63 0.20 -29.04 -3.31
CA PHE A 63 -0.64 -27.85 -3.33
C PHE A 63 -0.15 -26.90 -4.43
N CYS A 64 -1.04 -26.48 -5.32
CA CYS A 64 -0.76 -25.52 -6.39
C CYS A 64 -1.99 -24.64 -6.64
N PHE A 65 -1.82 -23.33 -6.75
CA PHE A 65 -2.84 -22.37 -7.21
C PHE A 65 -2.29 -20.94 -7.19
N SER A 66 -3.12 -19.93 -7.49
CA SER A 66 -2.71 -18.51 -7.45
C SER A 66 -2.15 -18.06 -6.10
N TRP A 67 -2.63 -18.62 -4.97
CA TRP A 67 -2.11 -18.28 -3.64
C TRP A 67 -0.70 -18.78 -3.38
N THR A 68 -0.17 -19.73 -4.16
CA THR A 68 1.21 -20.19 -3.97
C THR A 68 2.25 -19.24 -4.57
N GLY A 69 1.82 -18.09 -5.11
CA GLY A 69 2.66 -17.03 -5.66
C GLY A 69 2.09 -15.62 -5.35
N HIS A 70 2.13 -14.72 -6.33
CA HIS A 70 1.66 -13.33 -6.22
C HIS A 70 0.15 -13.15 -6.38
N GLY A 71 -0.63 -14.23 -6.44
CA GLY A 71 -2.10 -14.16 -6.54
C GLY A 71 -2.61 -13.91 -7.95
N VAL A 72 -1.75 -13.88 -8.98
CA VAL A 72 -2.21 -13.72 -10.37
C VAL A 72 -2.55 -15.06 -11.01
N LEU A 73 -3.30 -15.02 -12.12
CA LEU A 73 -3.69 -16.23 -12.85
C LEU A 73 -2.45 -17.00 -13.37
N GLU A 74 -1.40 -16.27 -13.74
CA GLU A 74 -0.14 -16.85 -14.20
C GLU A 74 0.50 -17.73 -13.12
N ASP A 75 0.50 -17.30 -11.86
CA ASP A 75 1.04 -18.08 -10.74
C ASP A 75 0.28 -19.40 -10.53
N ALA A 76 -1.03 -19.40 -10.78
CA ALA A 76 -1.83 -20.62 -10.69
C ALA A 76 -1.43 -21.64 -11.76
N VAL A 77 -1.20 -21.17 -12.99
CA VAL A 77 -0.76 -22.02 -14.09
C VAL A 77 0.66 -22.52 -13.86
N THR A 78 1.57 -21.61 -13.51
CA THR A 78 2.98 -21.92 -13.24
C THR A 78 3.10 -22.90 -12.09
N SER A 79 2.48 -22.65 -10.94
CA SER A 79 2.54 -23.58 -9.79
C SER A 79 1.93 -24.95 -10.09
N GLY A 80 0.86 -25.01 -10.89
CA GLY A 80 0.26 -26.27 -11.33
C GLY A 80 1.19 -27.08 -12.22
N LEU A 81 1.87 -26.42 -13.16
CA LEU A 81 2.88 -27.05 -14.01
C LEU A 81 4.10 -27.50 -13.20
N THR A 82 4.58 -26.68 -12.26
CA THR A 82 5.66 -27.03 -11.33
C THR A 82 5.34 -28.30 -10.57
N VAL A 83 4.16 -28.38 -9.93
CA VAL A 83 3.74 -29.59 -9.20
C VAL A 83 3.62 -30.79 -10.14
N ALA A 84 3.09 -30.61 -11.35
CA ALA A 84 2.96 -31.71 -12.31
C ALA A 84 4.33 -32.26 -12.74
N VAL A 85 5.31 -31.40 -12.99
CA VAL A 85 6.66 -31.81 -13.40
C VAL A 85 7.44 -32.38 -12.22
N GLU A 86 7.48 -31.68 -11.09
CA GLU A 86 8.37 -32.00 -9.97
C GLU A 86 7.82 -33.09 -9.04
N HIS A 87 6.51 -33.13 -8.81
CA HIS A 87 5.90 -34.09 -7.89
C HIS A 87 5.24 -35.28 -8.59
N LEU A 88 4.87 -35.13 -9.87
CA LEU A 88 4.17 -36.18 -10.65
C LEU A 88 4.96 -36.68 -11.87
N ASP A 89 6.21 -36.22 -12.07
CA ASP A 89 7.10 -36.59 -13.19
C ASP A 89 6.48 -36.38 -14.59
N ALA A 90 5.54 -35.42 -14.72
CA ALA A 90 4.89 -35.14 -16.00
C ALA A 90 5.86 -34.46 -16.97
N LYS A 91 5.73 -34.79 -18.26
CA LYS A 91 6.51 -34.16 -19.34
C LYS A 91 5.68 -33.12 -20.07
N VAL A 92 6.11 -31.87 -20.02
CA VAL A 92 5.48 -30.75 -20.73
C VAL A 92 6.08 -30.59 -22.13
N PRO A 93 5.28 -30.31 -23.18
CA PRO A 93 5.76 -30.20 -24.56
C PRO A 93 6.39 -28.83 -24.91
N PHE A 94 6.62 -27.98 -23.91
CA PHE A 94 7.22 -26.65 -24.07
C PHE A 94 8.28 -26.42 -22.99
N ALA A 95 9.22 -25.52 -23.27
CA ALA A 95 10.20 -25.09 -22.29
C ALA A 95 9.47 -24.32 -21.18
N PHE A 96 9.48 -24.89 -19.98
CA PHE A 96 8.97 -24.25 -18.79
C PHE A 96 10.15 -23.59 -18.09
N GLU A 97 10.30 -22.28 -18.28
CA GLU A 97 11.27 -21.48 -17.54
C GLU A 97 10.57 -20.93 -16.30
N HIS A 98 11.01 -21.36 -15.12
CA HIS A 98 10.61 -20.72 -13.89
C HIS A 98 11.18 -19.30 -13.89
N HIS A 99 10.30 -18.30 -13.91
CA HIS A 99 10.71 -16.97 -13.49
C HIS A 99 11.06 -17.09 -12.00
N PRO A 100 12.27 -16.69 -11.57
CA PRO A 100 12.65 -16.80 -10.17
C PRO A 100 11.61 -16.04 -9.34
N ASP A 101 10.85 -16.82 -8.57
CA ASP A 101 9.87 -16.32 -7.63
C ASP A 101 10.61 -15.37 -6.67
N ILE A 102 10.00 -14.25 -6.28
CA ILE A 102 10.58 -13.36 -5.27
C ILE A 102 10.78 -14.12 -3.94
N SER A 103 10.17 -15.30 -3.80
CA SER A 103 10.36 -16.28 -2.72
C SER A 103 11.67 -17.08 -2.81
N ASP A 104 12.19 -17.35 -4.02
CA ASP A 104 13.54 -17.92 -4.26
C ASP A 104 14.66 -16.89 -4.02
N VAL A 105 14.23 -15.66 -3.77
CA VAL A 105 15.00 -14.59 -3.16
C VAL A 105 14.99 -14.85 -1.64
N THR A 106 15.28 -16.11 -1.26
CA THR A 106 16.09 -16.43 -0.07
C THR A 106 17.47 -15.76 -0.19
N GLU A 107 17.84 -15.37 -1.41
CA GLU A 107 18.84 -14.36 -1.75
C GLU A 107 18.22 -13.00 -2.12
N LEU A 108 17.09 -12.57 -1.51
CA LEU A 108 16.95 -11.13 -1.26
C LEU A 108 18.19 -10.89 -0.45
N PRO A 109 19.12 -10.00 -0.90
CA PRO A 109 20.27 -9.69 -0.09
C PRO A 109 19.63 -9.42 1.24
N GLN A 110 19.85 -10.32 2.20
CA GLN A 110 19.13 -10.25 3.44
C GLN A 110 19.37 -8.80 3.78
N LEU A 111 18.29 -8.02 3.89
CA LEU A 111 18.41 -6.80 4.64
C LEU A 111 18.61 -7.34 6.07
N HIS A 112 19.74 -8.01 6.34
CA HIS A 112 20.76 -7.52 7.24
C HIS A 112 20.58 -6.02 7.22
N LEU A 113 19.62 -5.60 8.05
CA LEU A 113 19.54 -4.27 8.58
C LEU A 113 20.91 -4.08 9.18
N SER A 114 21.80 -3.61 8.32
CA SER A 114 23.17 -3.36 8.66
C SER A 114 23.08 -2.31 9.74
N LEU A 115 24.04 -2.29 10.66
CA LEU A 115 24.13 -1.18 11.61
C LEU A 115 24.06 0.17 10.89
N ALA A 116 24.50 0.23 9.63
CA ALA A 116 24.33 1.36 8.74
C ALA A 116 22.86 1.78 8.54
N ASP A 117 21.92 0.87 8.32
CA ASP A 117 20.50 1.21 8.13
C ASP A 117 19.86 1.73 9.42
N HIS A 118 20.22 1.13 10.56
CA HIS A 118 19.81 1.65 11.87
C HIS A 118 20.42 3.04 12.16
N LEU A 119 21.66 3.28 11.74
CA LEU A 119 22.30 4.59 11.86
C LEU A 119 21.65 5.63 10.94
N ILE A 120 21.34 5.28 9.69
CA ILE A 120 20.65 6.18 8.75
C ILE A 120 19.26 6.53 9.31
N ARG A 121 18.52 5.53 9.81
CA ARG A 121 17.17 5.74 10.36
C ARG A 121 17.20 6.59 11.64
N THR A 122 18.22 6.43 12.50
CA THR A 122 18.40 7.27 13.70
C THR A 122 18.82 8.69 13.35
N LEU A 123 19.75 8.88 12.40
CA LEU A 123 20.14 10.21 11.91
C LEU A 123 18.97 10.95 11.27
N LEU A 124 18.17 10.28 10.45
CA LEU A 124 16.99 10.88 9.82
C LEU A 124 15.94 11.25 10.87
N SER A 125 15.74 10.40 11.89
CA SER A 125 14.85 10.70 13.02
C SER A 125 15.36 11.90 13.82
N LEU A 126 16.66 12.00 14.09
CA LEU A 126 17.29 13.14 14.77
C LEU A 126 17.13 14.42 13.97
N PHE A 127 17.39 14.37 12.66
CA PHE A 127 17.21 15.51 11.77
C PHE A 127 15.76 16.02 11.80
N ARG A 128 14.78 15.11 11.72
CA ARG A 128 13.36 15.45 11.83
C ARG A 128 13.02 16.13 13.16
N VAL A 129 13.57 15.62 14.27
CA VAL A 129 13.39 16.24 15.60
C VAL A 129 14.03 17.63 15.65
N TYR A 130 15.23 17.81 15.09
CA TYR A 130 15.88 19.12 15.06
C TYR A 130 15.06 20.16 14.28
N VAL A 131 14.53 19.79 13.11
CA VAL A 131 13.68 20.69 12.33
C VAL A 131 12.46 21.12 13.15
N LEU A 132 11.79 20.18 13.82
CA LEU A 132 10.66 20.48 14.71
C LEU A 132 11.04 21.38 15.89
N VAL A 133 12.18 21.13 16.53
CA VAL A 133 12.66 21.96 17.65
C VAL A 133 12.98 23.38 17.18
N ILE A 134 13.63 23.52 16.01
CA ILE A 134 13.91 24.84 15.42
C ILE A 134 12.61 25.57 15.12
N GLU A 135 11.64 24.91 14.49
CA GLU A 135 10.34 25.49 14.19
C GLU A 135 9.62 25.97 15.46
N ILE A 136 9.54 25.11 16.50
CA ILE A 136 8.96 25.47 17.80
C ILE A 136 9.72 26.63 18.43
N SER A 137 11.06 26.63 18.36
CA SER A 137 11.89 27.70 18.92
C SER A 137 11.67 29.03 18.21
N LEU A 138 11.49 29.02 16.88
CA LEU A 138 11.20 30.20 16.07
C LEU A 138 9.80 30.74 16.38
N ILE A 139 8.81 29.86 16.56
CA ILE A 139 7.46 30.23 17.00
C ILE A 139 7.50 30.86 18.39
N LEU A 140 8.23 30.24 19.33
CA LEU A 140 8.36 30.75 20.70
C LEU A 140 9.11 32.08 20.75
N LEU A 141 10.20 32.22 19.98
CA LEU A 141 10.94 33.47 19.86
C LEU A 141 10.11 34.56 19.19
N GLY A 142 9.31 34.20 18.18
CA GLY A 142 8.33 35.09 17.56
C GLY A 142 7.26 35.56 18.54
N ALA A 143 6.74 34.66 19.38
CA ALA A 143 5.78 34.97 20.43
C ALA A 143 6.39 35.88 21.52
N LEU A 144 7.63 35.61 21.96
CA LEU A 144 8.35 36.47 22.91
C LEU A 144 8.62 37.86 22.33
N ARG A 145 9.04 37.95 21.06
CA ARG A 145 9.26 39.23 20.36
C ARG A 145 7.96 40.00 20.17
N GLY A 146 6.84 39.32 19.86
CA GLY A 146 5.51 39.91 19.82
C GLY A 146 5.04 40.43 21.18
N SER A 147 5.31 39.66 22.25
CA SER A 147 5.01 40.04 23.63
C SER A 147 5.83 41.26 24.09
N LEU A 148 7.13 41.31 23.77
CA LEU A 148 8.00 42.45 24.06
C LEU A 148 7.60 43.71 23.27
N LYS A 149 7.20 43.57 21.99
CA LYS A 149 6.68 44.69 21.19
C LYS A 149 5.37 45.25 21.76
N ASN A 150 4.47 44.38 22.22
CA ASN A 150 3.23 44.79 22.88
C ASN A 150 3.48 45.46 24.24
N ARG A 151 4.58 45.13 24.95
CA ARG A 151 4.99 45.81 26.19
C ARG A 151 5.74 47.13 25.98
N MET A 152 6.42 47.32 24.84
CA MET A 152 7.09 48.60 24.52
C MET A 152 6.12 49.66 23.98
N CYS A 153 4.93 49.27 23.52
CA CYS A 153 3.82 50.20 23.23
C CYS A 153 2.99 50.46 24.50
N LEU A 154 3.59 51.10 25.51
CA LEU A 154 2.81 51.78 26.55
C LEU A 154 2.16 53.04 25.96
N PRO A 155 0.90 53.34 26.29
CA PRO A 155 0.23 54.53 25.80
C PRO A 155 0.94 55.78 26.31
N ARG A 156 1.20 56.69 25.36
CA ARG A 156 1.72 58.04 25.59
C ARG A 156 0.80 58.74 26.61
N SER A 157 1.32 58.96 27.81
CA SER A 157 0.73 59.81 28.85
C SER A 157 0.23 61.13 28.25
N GLU A 158 -1.08 61.28 28.13
CA GLU A 158 -1.71 62.59 27.95
C GLU A 158 -1.54 63.38 29.25
N ARG A 159 -0.92 64.56 29.15
CA ARG A 159 -0.88 65.53 30.24
C ARG A 159 -2.18 66.33 30.19
N PRO A 160 -2.84 66.63 31.33
CA PRO A 160 -3.91 67.62 31.35
C PRO A 160 -3.28 69.01 31.29
N PHE A 161 -3.58 69.77 30.24
CA PHE A 161 -3.32 71.22 30.21
C PHE A 161 -4.62 71.92 30.60
N VAL A 162 -4.58 72.59 31.74
CA VAL A 162 -5.64 73.43 32.29
C VAL A 162 -5.85 74.63 31.37
N LEU A 163 -7.11 74.99 31.10
CA LEU A 163 -7.46 76.33 30.63
C LEU A 163 -8.63 76.85 31.47
N VAL A 164 -8.31 77.91 32.21
CA VAL A 164 -9.17 78.80 32.99
C VAL A 164 -9.94 79.67 31.99
N GLU A 165 -11.27 79.71 32.10
CA GLU A 165 -12.08 80.75 31.47
C GLU A 165 -12.89 81.46 32.55
N LEU A 166 -12.73 82.78 32.56
CA LEU A 166 -13.38 83.78 33.39
C LEU A 166 -14.73 84.13 32.76
N GLY A 167 -15.81 84.19 33.54
CA GLY A 167 -17.12 84.68 33.12
C GLY A 167 -18.21 84.38 34.13
#